data_AF-A0A7W0SF23-F1
#
_entry.id   AF-A0A7W0SF23-F1
#
_cell.length_a   1.000
_cell.length_b   1.000
_cell.length_c   1.000
_cell.angle_alpha   90.00
_cell.angle_beta   90.00
_cell.angle_gamma   90.00
#
_symmetry.space_group_name_H-M   'P 1'
#
loop_
_entity.id
_entity.type
_entity.pdbx_description
1 polymer ?
#
loop_
_entity_poly.entity_id
_entity_poly.type
_entity_poly.pdbx_seq_one_letter_code
_entity_poly.pdbx_strand_id
1 'polypeptide(L)'
;MTDMHLDGNALGALFIDLFGQEMTDQNGCCDACGAVNPFGRAVVYRDAPGDVMRCPDCGAVLIVAVRTETRLRVSIQSLRWIEVLE
;
A
#
# COMPACT_ATOMS: atom_id res chain seq x y z
N MET A 1 17.32 13.39 -10.63
CA MET A 1 16.15 13.48 -9.74
C MET A 1 16.12 12.20 -8.96
N THR A 2 16.40 12.25 -7.65
CA THR A 2 16.21 11.09 -6.79
C THR A 2 14.71 10.90 -6.67
N ASP A 3 14.20 9.76 -7.10
CA ASP A 3 12.78 9.43 -7.01
C ASP A 3 12.41 9.34 -5.52
N MET A 4 11.75 10.37 -4.97
CA MET A 4 11.52 10.48 -3.54
C MET A 4 10.34 9.57 -3.16
N HIS A 5 10.65 8.30 -2.95
CA HIS A 5 9.69 7.34 -2.43
C HIS A 5 9.76 7.27 -0.90
N LEU A 6 8.65 6.88 -0.30
CA LEU A 6 8.54 6.51 1.11
C LEU A 6 8.39 4.99 1.23
N ASP A 7 8.51 4.49 2.45
CA ASP A 7 8.12 3.13 2.78
C ASP A 7 6.60 3.04 3.06
N GLY A 8 6.09 1.83 3.30
CA GLY A 8 4.68 1.57 3.51
C GLY A 8 4.10 2.16 4.80
N ASN A 9 4.95 2.53 5.77
CA ASN A 9 4.52 3.20 7.01
C ASN A 9 3.88 4.56 6.72
N ALA A 10 4.22 5.13 5.56
CA ALA A 10 3.57 6.31 5.00
C ALA A 10 2.04 6.20 4.91
N LEU A 11 1.49 4.98 4.84
CA LEU A 11 0.06 4.70 4.68
C LEU A 11 -0.62 4.21 5.97
N GLY A 12 0.04 4.28 7.14
CA GLY A 12 -0.53 3.79 8.41
C GLY A 12 -1.92 4.37 8.72
N ALA A 13 -2.11 5.69 8.53
CA ALA A 13 -3.41 6.33 8.72
C ALA A 13 -4.47 5.84 7.70
N LEU A 14 -4.06 5.60 6.46
CA LEU A 14 -4.94 5.03 5.43
C LEU A 14 -5.36 3.60 5.80
N PHE A 15 -4.46 2.81 6.38
CA PHE A 15 -4.78 1.45 6.82
C PHE A 15 -5.82 1.43 7.94
N ILE A 16 -5.70 2.35 8.91
CA ILE A 16 -6.72 2.52 9.95
C ILE A 16 -8.08 2.90 9.33
N ASP A 17 -8.10 3.83 8.37
CA ASP A 17 -9.33 4.24 7.67
C ASP A 17 -10.00 3.08 6.91
N LEU A 18 -9.22 2.15 6.35
CA LEU A 18 -9.73 1.06 5.50
C LEU A 18 -10.06 -0.22 6.28
N PHE A 19 -9.23 -0.58 7.25
CA PHE A 19 -9.27 -1.87 7.94
C PHE A 19 -9.61 -1.74 9.42
N GLY A 20 -9.72 -0.52 9.95
CA GLY A 20 -9.99 -0.26 11.37
C GLY A 20 -8.78 -0.46 12.29
N GLN A 21 -7.62 -0.80 11.74
CA GLN A 21 -6.38 -1.00 12.48
C GLN A 21 -5.15 -0.67 11.62
N GLU A 22 -4.02 -0.52 12.29
CA GLU A 22 -2.72 -0.36 11.63
C GLU A 22 -2.33 -1.70 10.96
N MET A 23 -1.84 -1.64 9.71
CA MET A 23 -1.58 -2.83 8.90
C MET A 23 -0.12 -2.96 8.45
N THR A 24 0.78 -2.04 8.81
CA THR A 24 2.16 -2.04 8.30
C THR A 24 2.96 -3.29 8.66
N ASP A 25 2.68 -3.90 9.82
CA ASP A 25 3.29 -5.17 10.23
C ASP A 25 2.63 -6.41 9.59
N GLN A 26 1.47 -6.23 8.95
CA GLN A 26 0.71 -7.32 8.35
C GLN A 26 1.22 -7.68 6.95
N ASN A 27 1.20 -8.97 6.62
CA ASN A 27 1.71 -9.48 5.36
C ASN A 27 0.68 -9.39 4.23
N GLY A 28 1.16 -9.08 3.04
CA GLY A 28 0.43 -9.24 1.78
C GLY A 28 1.24 -10.03 0.76
N CYS A 29 0.56 -10.83 -0.06
CA CYS A 29 1.19 -11.51 -1.21
C CYS A 29 0.91 -10.75 -2.50
N CYS A 30 1.97 -10.38 -3.20
CA CYS A 30 1.87 -9.77 -4.51
C CYS A 30 1.36 -10.78 -5.53
N ASP A 31 0.25 -10.48 -6.21
CA ASP A 31 -0.30 -11.38 -7.22
C ASP A 31 0.59 -11.50 -8.47
N ALA A 32 1.39 -10.46 -8.76
CA ALA A 32 2.24 -10.41 -9.94
C ALA A 32 3.53 -11.26 -9.82
N CYS A 33 4.23 -11.21 -8.68
CA CYS A 33 5.49 -11.93 -8.48
C CYS A 33 5.45 -13.01 -7.40
N GLY A 34 4.37 -13.10 -6.62
CA GLY A 34 4.23 -14.03 -5.50
C GLY A 34 4.99 -13.65 -4.23
N ALA A 35 5.76 -12.56 -4.23
CA ALA A 35 6.51 -12.12 -3.06
C ALA A 35 5.57 -11.78 -1.89
N VAL A 36 5.96 -12.20 -0.70
CA VAL A 36 5.26 -11.90 0.55
C VAL A 36 6.09 -10.90 1.34
N ASN A 37 5.49 -9.76 1.66
CA ASN A 37 6.14 -8.74 2.47
C ASN A 37 5.14 -8.12 3.45
N PRO A 38 5.62 -7.63 4.61
CA PRO A 38 4.84 -6.72 5.44
C PRO A 38 4.53 -5.46 4.64
N PHE A 39 3.35 -4.87 4.82
CA PHE A 39 2.96 -3.68 4.10
C PHE A 39 3.91 -2.50 4.32
N GLY A 40 4.51 -2.38 5.51
CA GLY A 40 5.51 -1.36 5.85
C GLY A 40 6.75 -1.38 4.96
N ARG A 41 7.07 -2.52 4.31
CA ARG A 41 8.20 -2.62 3.35
C ARG A 41 7.86 -2.15 1.94
N ALA A 42 6.60 -1.89 1.63
CA ALA A 42 6.21 -1.46 0.29
C ALA A 42 6.81 -0.11 -0.08
N VAL A 43 6.92 0.15 -1.38
CA VAL A 43 7.41 1.44 -1.90
C VAL A 43 6.22 2.33 -2.20
N VAL A 44 6.16 3.50 -1.57
CA VAL A 44 5.05 4.44 -1.67
C VAL A 44 5.47 5.72 -2.36
N TYR A 45 4.69 6.11 -3.37
CA TYR A 45 4.84 7.36 -4.08
C TYR A 45 3.68 8.29 -3.74
N ARG A 46 4.00 9.51 -3.27
CA ARG A 46 3.02 10.54 -2.87
C ARG A 46 2.86 11.70 -3.86
N ASP A 47 3.74 11.80 -4.85
CA ASP A 47 3.77 12.92 -5.81
C ASP A 47 2.83 12.72 -7.02
N ALA A 48 1.83 11.86 -6.89
CA ALA A 48 0.71 11.73 -7.82
C ALA A 48 -0.55 12.31 -7.15
N PRO A 49 -1.70 12.51 -7.83
CA PRO A 49 -2.95 12.96 -7.18
C PRO A 49 -3.49 12.04 -6.06
N GLY A 50 -2.73 11.02 -5.66
CA GLY A 50 -2.95 10.15 -4.53
C GLY A 50 -1.69 9.35 -4.20
N ASP A 51 -1.79 8.48 -3.20
CA ASP A 51 -0.76 7.53 -2.80
C ASP A 51 -0.76 6.32 -3.74
N VAL A 52 0.43 5.94 -4.23
CA VAL A 52 0.63 4.71 -5.00
C VAL A 52 1.60 3.80 -4.26
N MET A 53 1.10 2.68 -3.77
CA MET A 53 1.87 1.64 -3.10
C MET A 53 2.26 0.55 -4.09
N ARG A 54 3.54 0.20 -4.14
CA ARG A 54 4.11 -0.80 -5.03
C ARG A 54 4.81 -1.91 -4.28
N CYS A 55 4.81 -3.10 -4.89
CA CYS A 55 5.58 -4.23 -4.44
C CYS A 55 7.07 -3.86 -4.44
N PRO A 56 7.80 -4.07 -3.33
CA PRO A 56 9.21 -3.71 -3.26
C PRO A 56 10.08 -4.63 -4.13
N ASP A 57 9.61 -5.82 -4.49
CA ASP A 57 10.37 -6.79 -5.30
C ASP A 57 10.21 -6.60 -6.81
N CYS A 58 8.97 -6.34 -7.28
CA CYS A 58 8.68 -6.28 -8.72
C CYS A 58 8.14 -4.93 -9.19
N GLY A 59 7.86 -3.99 -8.29
CA GLY A 59 7.34 -2.66 -8.64
C GLY A 59 5.87 -2.64 -9.12
N ALA A 60 5.17 -3.79 -9.10
CA ALA A 60 3.74 -3.87 -9.42
C ALA A 60 2.92 -3.01 -8.45
N VAL A 61 1.86 -2.37 -8.97
CA VAL A 61 0.97 -1.53 -8.16
C VAL A 61 0.08 -2.43 -7.30
N LEU A 62 0.19 -2.26 -5.98
CA LEU A 62 -0.59 -3.00 -4.98
C LEU A 62 -1.86 -2.24 -4.63
N ILE A 63 -1.70 -0.98 -4.22
CA ILE A 63 -2.77 -0.10 -3.76
C ILE A 63 -2.60 1.27 -4.42
N VAL A 64 -3.70 1.87 -4.85
CA VAL A 64 -3.78 3.32 -5.17
C VAL A 64 -4.86 3.94 -4.31
N ALA A 65 -4.53 5.00 -3.58
CA ALA A 65 -5.48 5.73 -2.75
C ALA A 65 -5.51 7.20 -3.12
N VAL A 66 -6.69 7.70 -3.48
CA VAL A 66 -6.91 9.10 -3.82
C VAL A 66 -7.90 9.69 -2.83
N ARG A 67 -7.49 10.74 -2.13
CA ARG A 67 -8.31 11.46 -1.16
C ARG A 67 -8.70 12.83 -1.70
N THR A 68 -9.99 13.13 -1.66
CA THR A 68 -10.53 14.47 -1.83
C THR A 68 -11.08 14.96 -0.49
N GLU A 69 -11.55 16.21 -0.43
CA GLU A 69 -12.15 16.79 0.78
C GLU A 69 -13.33 15.98 1.36
N THR A 70 -14.01 15.18 0.53
CA THR A 70 -15.25 14.48 0.93
C THR A 70 -15.22 12.98 0.70
N ARG A 71 -14.20 12.44 0.01
CA ARG A 71 -14.18 11.04 -0.41
C ARG A 71 -12.78 10.47 -0.40
N LEU A 72 -12.68 9.21 0.00
CA LEU A 72 -11.53 8.36 -0.22
C LEU A 72 -11.89 7.33 -1.29
N ARG A 73 -11.07 7.21 -2.32
CA ARG A 73 -11.16 6.14 -3.33
C ARG A 73 -9.92 5.28 -3.25
N VAL A 74 -10.10 3.98 -3.10
CA VAL A 74 -9.00 3.03 -3.02
C VAL A 74 -9.19 1.95 -4.06
N SER A 75 -8.16 1.67 -4.84
CA SER A 75 -8.05 0.48 -5.65
C SER A 75 -7.02 -0.46 -5.05
N ILE A 76 -7.35 -1.75 -5.03
CA ILE A 76 -6.44 -2.83 -4.69
C ILE A 76 -6.32 -3.68 -5.94
N GLN A 77 -5.13 -3.75 -6.53
CA GLN A 77 -4.95 -4.35 -7.86
C GLN A 77 -4.20 -5.67 -7.81
N SER A 78 -2.99 -5.67 -7.25
CA SER A 78 -2.08 -6.81 -7.33
C SER A 78 -1.81 -7.45 -5.97
N LEU A 79 -2.84 -7.61 -5.14
CA LEU A 79 -2.78 -8.35 -3.88
C LEU A 79 -3.59 -9.64 -4.01
N ARG A 80 -2.91 -10.79 -3.87
CA ARG A 80 -3.54 -12.11 -3.91
C ARG A 80 -4.28 -12.41 -2.62
N TRP A 81 -3.65 -12.08 -1.50
CA TRP A 81 -4.23 -12.17 -0.17
C TRP A 81 -3.57 -11.14 0.74
N ILE A 82 -4.30 -10.79 1.78
CA ILE A 82 -3.85 -9.99 2.91
C ILE A 82 -4.05 -10.87 4.13
N GLU A 83 -3.00 -11.04 4.92
CA GLU A 83 -3.09 -11.71 6.22
C GLU A 83 -3.38 -10.66 7.28
N VAL A 84 -4.34 -10.94 8.16
CA VAL A 84 -4.69 -10.09 9.29
C VAL A 84 -4.66 -10.97 10.52
N LEU A 85 -3.77 -10.65 11.46
CA LEU A 85 -3.73 -11.35 12.75
C LEU A 85 -4.86 -10.84 13.65
N GLU A 86 -5.59 -11.78 14.28
CA GLU A 86 -6.67 -11.50 15.26
C GLU A 86 -6.13 -11.19 16.66
#